data_AF-A0A7W1AFE5-F1
#
_entry.id   AF-A0A7W1AFE5-F1
#
_cell.length_a   1.000
_cell.length_b   1.000
_cell.length_c   1.000
_cell.angle_alpha   90.00
_cell.angle_beta   90.00
_cell.angle_gamma   90.00
#
_symmetry.space_group_name_H-M   'P 1'
#
loop_
_entity.id
_entity.type
_entity.pdbx_description
1 polymer ?
#
loop_
_entity_poly.entity_id
_entity_poly.type
_entity_poly.pdbx_seq_one_letter_code
_entity_poly.pdbx_strand_id
1 'polypeptide(L)'
;MTYTFKLARRLARLRPGTSATLALIALGCADTSTAPTLSDPGDPASLASTDDPVVRVELSPSQVTCAIGGEVSLIATPYRASGTAATERRIIFRVRDSTVARVTVTGARTATVRCKTGGRTAALADIDRQHDSTLVTVATGGGTPAPTPSPSPTPTVSGSLPFGLMHTPIDEYGGSWTTALVYSTPAYLGGRLARAQSNGMKLIVVMGGTNEVQNADGTFSLTRWKASVDRYRSMSLGGYITRGTLFMHYLIDEPSCAACWGGKSIAWETVEEMARYSKSIWPGLPTAARSAPSKLSNADFTWRYLDAGWAQYSTRKGDLRTYLEEEVAAARREGLGLVGGLNLLDGSGTYTAPMSASQLRTFGSIMAADPAVCALVGWRHDSRFLNQTGMRSAVEAVADVARSRKGASCVVG
;
A
#
# COMPACT_ATOMS: atom_id res chain seq x y z
N MET A 1 24.34 35.52 -8.30
CA MET A 1 24.88 34.18 -8.01
C MET A 1 24.21 33.20 -8.96
N THR A 2 24.98 32.57 -9.84
CA THR A 2 24.47 31.97 -11.08
C THR A 2 24.52 30.45 -10.99
N TYR A 3 23.40 29.78 -11.32
CA TYR A 3 23.32 28.32 -11.33
C TYR A 3 23.88 27.76 -12.63
N THR A 4 24.88 26.87 -12.52
CA THR A 4 25.38 26.05 -13.62
C THR A 4 25.58 24.64 -13.08
N PHE A 5 24.89 23.62 -13.60
CA PHE A 5 25.42 22.26 -13.70
C PHE A 5 24.51 21.28 -14.45
N LYS A 6 25.15 20.47 -15.31
CA LYS A 6 24.72 19.21 -15.96
C LYS A 6 24.18 19.29 -17.40
N LEU A 7 25.10 19.59 -18.32
CA LEU A 7 25.09 19.04 -19.68
C LEU A 7 26.45 18.36 -19.95
N ALA A 8 26.47 17.03 -20.11
CA ALA A 8 27.45 16.24 -20.88
C ALA A 8 27.45 14.75 -20.48
N ARG A 9 27.11 13.87 -21.44
CA ARG A 9 27.98 12.79 -21.97
C ARG A 9 27.16 11.72 -22.71
N ARG A 10 27.13 11.83 -24.03
CA ARG A 10 27.08 10.68 -24.95
C ARG A 10 27.97 11.00 -26.14
N LEU A 11 29.05 10.24 -26.32
CA LEU A 11 29.67 9.90 -27.60
C LEU A 11 30.76 8.84 -27.38
N ALA A 12 31.08 8.10 -28.44
CA ALA A 12 32.11 7.06 -28.55
C ALA A 12 31.94 5.77 -27.71
N ARG A 13 31.47 4.70 -28.39
CA ARG A 13 32.25 3.46 -28.61
C ARG A 13 31.55 2.56 -29.65
N LEU A 14 32.16 2.44 -30.83
CA LEU A 14 31.89 1.40 -31.82
C LEU A 14 32.99 0.31 -31.72
N ARG A 15 32.67 -0.90 -32.19
CA ARG A 15 33.53 -2.11 -32.14
C ARG A 15 34.69 -2.02 -33.18
N PRO A 16 35.76 -2.83 -33.08
CA PRO A 16 35.79 -4.28 -33.36
C PRO A 16 36.34 -5.09 -32.15
N GLY A 17 36.53 -6.41 -32.16
CA GLY A 17 36.35 -7.46 -33.19
C GLY A 17 36.62 -8.85 -32.60
N THR A 18 36.42 -9.90 -33.39
CA THR A 18 36.55 -11.33 -33.02
C THR A 18 37.97 -11.80 -32.72
N SER A 19 38.12 -12.76 -31.79
CA SER A 19 38.99 -13.94 -31.94
C SER A 19 38.65 -15.01 -30.90
N ALA A 20 38.82 -16.27 -31.29
CA ALA A 20 38.51 -17.45 -30.46
C ALA A 20 39.77 -18.15 -29.98
N THR A 21 39.70 -18.83 -28.83
CA THR A 21 40.66 -19.90 -28.49
C THR A 21 39.95 -21.00 -27.70
N LEU A 22 39.91 -22.22 -28.26
CA LEU A 22 39.63 -23.45 -27.53
C LEU A 22 40.88 -23.88 -26.76
N ALA A 23 40.70 -24.47 -25.58
CA ALA A 23 41.68 -25.36 -24.99
C ALA A 23 40.96 -26.49 -24.23
N LEU A 24 40.90 -27.67 -24.84
CA LEU A 24 40.64 -28.91 -24.11
C LEU A 24 41.96 -29.38 -23.47
N ILE A 25 41.90 -29.76 -22.20
CA ILE A 25 42.75 -30.84 -21.66
C ILE A 25 41.83 -31.75 -20.85
N ALA A 26 42.02 -33.06 -21.01
CA ALA A 26 41.26 -34.10 -20.33
C ALA A 26 42.19 -35.17 -19.75
N LEU A 27 41.63 -36.02 -18.90
CA LEU A 27 42.12 -37.31 -18.38
C LEU A 27 43.09 -37.30 -17.17
N GLY A 28 42.73 -38.14 -16.20
CA GLY A 28 43.46 -38.46 -14.98
C GLY A 28 42.50 -39.06 -13.94
N CYS A 29 42.44 -40.40 -13.84
CA CYS A 29 41.52 -41.13 -12.96
C CYS A 29 42.27 -41.83 -11.80
N ALA A 30 41.57 -42.05 -10.67
CA ALA A 30 41.80 -43.10 -9.67
C ALA A 30 43.18 -43.12 -8.96
N ASP A 31 43.38 -43.69 -7.76
CA ASP A 31 42.50 -44.10 -6.67
C ASP A 31 43.38 -44.20 -5.40
N THR A 32 42.75 -44.30 -4.22
CA THR A 32 43.11 -45.14 -3.05
C THR A 32 42.98 -44.48 -1.67
N SER A 33 42.37 -45.27 -0.78
CA SER A 33 42.10 -45.01 0.62
C SER A 33 43.35 -45.08 1.49
N THR A 34 43.43 -44.22 2.51
CA THR A 34 43.74 -44.67 3.89
C THR A 34 43.07 -43.74 4.91
N ALA A 35 42.46 -44.34 5.93
CA ALA A 35 41.97 -43.66 7.12
C ALA A 35 42.45 -44.42 8.37
N PRO A 36 42.66 -43.74 9.51
CA PRO A 36 42.53 -44.40 10.80
C PRO A 36 41.62 -43.65 11.78
N THR A 37 40.53 -44.33 12.15
CA THR A 37 40.00 -44.51 13.53
C THR A 37 39.82 -43.32 14.50
N LEU A 38 38.56 -42.88 14.59
CA LEU A 38 37.69 -42.76 15.78
C LEU A 38 38.24 -42.36 17.18
N SER A 39 37.72 -41.24 17.69
CA SER A 39 37.23 -40.98 19.06
C SER A 39 36.36 -39.69 18.98
N ASP A 40 35.26 -39.44 19.69
CA ASP A 40 34.37 -40.28 20.51
C ASP A 40 32.94 -39.65 20.50
N PRO A 41 31.86 -40.23 21.08
CA PRO A 41 30.49 -39.87 20.70
C PRO A 41 29.92 -38.71 21.52
N GLY A 42 29.61 -37.59 20.85
CA GLY A 42 28.62 -36.64 21.34
C GLY A 42 27.20 -37.20 21.15
N ASP A 43 26.35 -37.06 22.17
CA ASP A 43 24.98 -37.59 22.21
C ASP A 43 24.18 -37.39 20.92
N PRO A 44 23.29 -38.34 20.57
CA PRO A 44 22.36 -38.12 19.47
C PRO A 44 21.47 -36.92 19.82
N ALA A 45 21.65 -35.82 19.09
CA ALA A 45 20.61 -34.81 18.99
C ALA A 45 19.35 -35.52 18.52
N SER A 46 18.41 -35.71 19.45
CA SER A 46 17.12 -36.34 19.22
C SER A 46 16.55 -35.82 17.91
N LEU A 47 16.41 -36.70 16.92
CA LEU A 47 15.64 -36.43 15.73
C LEU A 47 14.22 -36.18 16.19
N ALA A 48 13.89 -34.90 16.43
CA ALA A 48 12.62 -34.50 16.98
C ALA A 48 11.52 -35.10 16.10
N SER A 49 10.70 -35.96 16.72
CA SER A 49 9.62 -36.65 16.02
C SER A 49 8.80 -35.63 15.23
N THR A 50 8.73 -35.80 13.93
CA THR A 50 7.96 -34.94 13.01
C THR A 50 6.45 -35.15 13.14
N ASP A 51 6.02 -35.84 14.20
CA ASP A 51 4.65 -36.22 14.49
C ASP A 51 4.23 -35.82 15.93
N ASP A 52 4.60 -34.61 16.37
CA ASP A 52 3.94 -33.94 17.51
C ASP A 52 2.51 -33.54 17.07
N PRO A 53 1.46 -34.20 17.60
CA PRO A 53 0.11 -34.11 17.05
C PRO A 53 -0.55 -32.76 17.34
N VAL A 54 -1.46 -32.36 16.44
CA VAL A 54 -2.35 -31.23 16.72
C VAL A 54 -3.38 -31.65 17.78
N VAL A 55 -3.36 -31.00 18.93
CA VAL A 55 -4.27 -31.26 20.06
C VAL A 55 -5.44 -30.29 20.12
N ARG A 56 -5.38 -29.17 19.37
CA ARG A 56 -6.44 -28.17 19.28
C ARG A 56 -6.35 -27.43 17.94
N VAL A 57 -7.49 -27.00 17.42
CA VAL A 57 -7.57 -25.96 16.38
C VAL A 57 -8.45 -24.82 16.89
N GLU A 58 -8.12 -23.59 16.55
CA GLU A 58 -8.93 -22.40 16.86
C GLU A 58 -9.28 -21.69 15.56
N LEU A 59 -10.57 -21.43 15.34
CA LEU A 59 -11.10 -20.78 14.15
C LEU A 59 -11.52 -19.34 14.48
N SER A 60 -10.85 -18.38 13.84
CA SER A 60 -11.03 -16.96 14.10
C SER A 60 -11.57 -16.21 12.88
N PRO A 61 -12.56 -15.30 13.06
CA PRO A 61 -13.32 -15.06 14.30
C PRO A 61 -14.33 -16.18 14.59
N SER A 62 -14.71 -16.37 15.86
CA SER A 62 -15.66 -17.41 16.29
C SER A 62 -17.13 -17.14 15.91
N GLN A 63 -17.46 -15.92 15.50
CA GLN A 63 -18.76 -15.57 14.92
C GLN A 63 -18.59 -14.49 13.84
N VAL A 64 -19.40 -14.59 12.78
CA VAL A 64 -19.44 -13.63 11.67
C VAL A 64 -20.87 -13.30 11.27
N THR A 65 -21.10 -12.06 10.88
CA THR A 65 -22.36 -11.59 10.28
C THR A 65 -22.06 -10.95 8.94
N CYS A 66 -22.86 -11.27 7.93
CA CYS A 66 -22.68 -10.82 6.55
C CYS A 66 -24.03 -10.55 5.87
N ALA A 67 -24.06 -9.62 4.92
CA ALA A 67 -25.18 -9.47 4.00
C ALA A 67 -25.16 -10.59 2.93
N ILE A 68 -26.31 -10.87 2.33
CA ILE A 68 -26.40 -11.69 1.12
C ILE A 68 -25.48 -11.11 0.04
N GLY A 69 -24.66 -11.95 -0.57
CA GLY A 69 -23.64 -11.58 -1.56
C GLY A 69 -22.27 -11.23 -0.97
N GLY A 70 -22.21 -10.87 0.32
CA GLY A 70 -20.96 -10.50 1.00
C GLY A 70 -20.04 -11.68 1.32
N GLU A 71 -18.78 -11.37 1.61
CA GLU A 71 -17.73 -12.34 1.90
C GLU A 71 -17.01 -12.03 3.23
N VAL A 72 -16.58 -13.06 3.97
CA VAL A 72 -15.85 -12.92 5.23
C VAL A 72 -14.68 -13.90 5.27
N SER A 73 -13.50 -13.45 5.70
CA SER A 73 -12.32 -14.32 5.86
C SER A 73 -12.29 -14.99 7.23
N LEU A 74 -11.90 -16.27 7.25
CA LEU A 74 -11.62 -17.07 8.44
C LEU A 74 -10.15 -17.50 8.43
N ILE A 75 -9.55 -17.59 9.61
CA ILE A 75 -8.19 -18.09 9.84
C ILE A 75 -8.27 -19.21 10.88
N ALA A 76 -7.71 -20.38 10.57
CA ALA A 76 -7.63 -21.50 11.49
C ALA A 76 -6.19 -21.69 11.99
N THR A 77 -6.00 -21.68 13.30
CA THR A 77 -4.70 -21.85 13.96
C THR A 77 -4.69 -23.19 14.71
N PRO A 78 -3.96 -24.20 14.22
CA PRO A 78 -3.78 -25.46 14.93
C PRO A 78 -2.62 -25.35 15.94
N TYR A 79 -2.74 -26.04 17.07
CA TYR A 79 -1.79 -26.02 18.17
C TYR A 79 -1.36 -27.44 18.55
N ARG A 80 -0.06 -27.60 18.84
CA ARG A 80 0.54 -28.82 19.37
C ARG A 80 0.34 -28.94 20.88
N ALA A 81 0.66 -30.09 21.46
CA ALA A 81 0.63 -30.29 22.92
C ALA A 81 1.48 -29.26 23.69
N SER A 82 2.59 -28.82 23.08
CA SER A 82 3.46 -27.74 23.57
C SER A 82 2.85 -26.32 23.57
N GLY A 83 1.61 -26.15 23.08
CA GLY A 83 0.98 -24.84 22.91
C GLY A 83 1.53 -24.02 21.73
N THR A 84 2.48 -24.55 20.97
CA THR A 84 3.02 -23.90 19.77
C THR A 84 2.09 -24.10 18.56
N ALA A 85 2.03 -23.10 17.67
CA ALA A 85 1.26 -23.22 16.44
C ALA A 85 1.87 -24.27 15.49
N ALA A 86 1.05 -25.22 15.03
CA ALA A 86 1.42 -26.16 13.98
C ALA A 86 1.33 -25.48 12.61
N THR A 87 2.38 -25.62 11.80
CA THR A 87 2.57 -24.78 10.61
C THR A 87 2.41 -25.52 9.28
N GLU A 88 2.60 -26.84 9.29
CA GLU A 88 2.85 -27.68 8.10
C GLU A 88 1.66 -28.57 7.70
N ARG A 89 0.60 -28.58 8.50
CA ARG A 89 -0.59 -29.41 8.26
C ARG A 89 -1.66 -28.61 7.49
N ARG A 90 -2.35 -29.28 6.58
CA ARG A 90 -3.45 -28.71 5.77
C ARG A 90 -4.77 -28.79 6.54
N ILE A 91 -5.48 -27.68 6.62
CA ILE A 91 -6.78 -27.60 7.30
C ILE A 91 -7.91 -27.82 6.30
N ILE A 92 -8.92 -28.59 6.68
CA ILE A 92 -10.12 -28.82 5.88
C ILE A 92 -11.19 -27.82 6.33
N PHE A 93 -11.69 -26.99 5.41
CA PHE A 93 -12.78 -26.06 5.70
C PHE A 93 -14.10 -26.55 5.09
N ARG A 94 -15.19 -26.46 5.84
CA ARG A 94 -16.55 -26.83 5.41
C ARG A 94 -17.59 -25.82 5.92
N VAL A 95 -18.80 -25.88 5.38
CA VAL A 95 -19.99 -25.23 5.95
C VAL A 95 -21.07 -26.29 6.16
N ARG A 96 -21.80 -26.23 7.29
CA ARG A 96 -22.85 -27.21 7.62
C ARG A 96 -24.02 -27.15 6.65
N ASP A 97 -24.48 -25.93 6.36
CA ASP A 97 -25.50 -25.66 5.34
C ASP A 97 -24.89 -24.83 4.21
N SER A 98 -24.86 -25.42 3.01
CA SER A 98 -24.34 -24.81 1.79
C SER A 98 -25.35 -23.96 1.01
N THR A 99 -26.62 -23.95 1.44
CA THR A 99 -27.67 -23.07 0.91
C THR A 99 -27.51 -21.67 1.49
N VAL A 100 -27.26 -21.55 2.79
CA VAL A 100 -27.03 -20.30 3.54
C VAL A 100 -25.71 -19.63 3.17
N ALA A 101 -24.60 -20.38 3.11
CA ALA A 101 -23.28 -19.85 2.77
C ALA A 101 -22.44 -20.85 1.95
N ARG A 102 -21.31 -20.42 1.40
CA ARG A 102 -20.30 -21.29 0.76
C ARG A 102 -18.93 -20.92 1.29
N VAL A 103 -18.09 -21.91 1.60
CA VAL A 103 -16.68 -21.68 1.94
C VAL A 103 -15.76 -22.03 0.78
N THR A 104 -14.76 -21.20 0.55
CA THR A 104 -13.67 -21.38 -0.43
C THR A 104 -12.34 -21.32 0.30
N VAL A 105 -11.48 -22.33 0.14
CA VAL A 105 -10.14 -22.31 0.74
C VAL A 105 -9.26 -21.33 -0.03
N THR A 106 -8.66 -20.35 0.67
CA THR A 106 -7.84 -19.27 0.07
C THR A 106 -6.35 -19.37 0.44
N GLY A 107 -5.99 -20.29 1.32
CA GLY A 107 -4.62 -20.57 1.72
C GLY A 107 -4.56 -21.80 2.64
N ALA A 108 -3.35 -22.21 3.05
CA ALA A 108 -3.16 -23.41 3.88
C ALA A 108 -3.91 -23.38 5.22
N ARG A 109 -4.21 -22.18 5.74
CA ARG A 109 -4.91 -21.92 7.01
C ARG A 109 -6.01 -20.87 6.91
N THR A 110 -6.39 -20.47 5.69
CA THR A 110 -7.37 -19.39 5.47
C THR A 110 -8.45 -19.83 4.51
N ALA A 111 -9.67 -19.38 4.76
CA ALA A 111 -10.81 -19.61 3.90
C ALA A 111 -11.73 -18.38 3.87
N THR A 112 -12.43 -18.19 2.77
CA THR A 112 -13.45 -17.14 2.61
C THR A 112 -14.83 -17.77 2.62
N VAL A 113 -15.72 -17.28 3.47
CA VAL A 113 -17.14 -17.64 3.51
C VAL A 113 -17.92 -16.58 2.74
N ARG A 114 -18.54 -16.97 1.63
CA ARG A 114 -19.48 -16.16 0.86
C ARG A 114 -20.91 -16.46 1.29
N CYS A 115 -21.65 -15.41 1.60
CA CYS A 115 -22.99 -15.51 2.15
C CYS A 115 -24.04 -15.46 1.04
N LYS A 116 -24.98 -16.42 1.02
CA LYS A 116 -25.87 -16.67 -0.14
C LYS A 116 -27.32 -16.36 0.15
N THR A 117 -27.85 -16.89 1.25
CA THR A 117 -29.27 -16.80 1.61
C THR A 117 -29.36 -16.53 3.10
N GLY A 118 -30.30 -15.68 3.51
CA GLY A 118 -30.45 -15.31 4.91
C GLY A 118 -30.78 -16.52 5.79
N GLY A 119 -30.18 -16.57 6.98
CA GLY A 119 -30.23 -17.73 7.87
C GLY A 119 -28.99 -17.83 8.75
N ARG A 120 -28.81 -18.98 9.41
CA ARG A 120 -27.62 -19.30 10.21
C ARG A 120 -27.04 -20.64 9.80
N THR A 121 -25.72 -20.71 9.72
CA THR A 121 -24.94 -21.93 9.43
C THR A 121 -23.66 -21.89 10.26
N ALA A 122 -22.89 -22.97 10.27
CA ALA A 122 -21.56 -22.99 10.89
C ALA A 122 -20.51 -23.28 9.82
N ALA A 123 -19.45 -22.47 9.78
CA ALA A 123 -18.22 -22.84 9.10
C ALA A 123 -17.36 -23.68 10.06
N LEU A 124 -16.73 -24.72 9.54
CA LEU A 124 -15.94 -25.70 10.29
C LEU A 124 -14.50 -25.69 9.79
N ALA A 125 -13.56 -25.89 10.71
CA ALA A 125 -12.16 -26.18 10.41
C ALA A 125 -11.77 -27.50 11.09
N ASP A 126 -11.46 -28.51 10.28
CA ASP A 126 -11.10 -29.86 10.74
C ASP A 126 -9.61 -30.14 10.47
N ILE A 127 -8.92 -30.73 11.46
CA ILE A 127 -7.50 -31.15 11.38
C ILE A 127 -7.19 -32.21 12.45
N ASP A 128 -6.59 -33.34 12.07
CA ASP A 128 -6.09 -34.39 12.98
C ASP A 128 -7.09 -34.84 14.08
N ARG A 129 -8.38 -34.96 13.71
CA ARG A 129 -9.56 -35.23 14.58
C ARG A 129 -9.98 -34.09 15.52
N GLN A 130 -9.23 -33.00 15.57
CA GLN A 130 -9.65 -31.74 16.18
C GLN A 130 -10.54 -30.97 15.22
N HIS A 131 -11.51 -30.24 15.78
CA HIS A 131 -12.42 -29.39 15.03
C HIS A 131 -12.73 -28.13 15.84
N ASP A 132 -12.96 -27.03 15.14
CA ASP A 132 -13.56 -25.82 15.70
C ASP A 132 -14.52 -25.20 14.68
N SER A 133 -15.42 -24.32 15.15
CA SER A 133 -16.52 -23.80 14.35
C SER A 133 -16.81 -22.32 14.57
N THR A 134 -17.02 -21.62 13.47
CA THR A 134 -17.50 -20.22 13.45
C THR A 134 -18.99 -20.20 13.15
N LEU A 135 -19.78 -19.53 13.99
CA LEU A 135 -21.18 -19.23 13.67
C LEU A 135 -21.26 -18.19 12.56
N VAL A 136 -21.95 -18.51 11.46
CA VAL A 136 -22.17 -17.63 10.31
C VAL A 136 -23.64 -17.21 10.30
N THR A 137 -23.92 -15.91 10.48
CA THR A 137 -25.26 -15.34 10.35
C THR A 137 -25.35 -14.52 9.06
N VAL A 138 -26.24 -14.92 8.16
CA VAL A 138 -26.53 -14.18 6.92
C VAL A 138 -27.79 -13.36 7.11
N ALA A 139 -27.69 -12.05 6.97
CA ALA A 139 -28.83 -11.15 7.17
C ALA A 139 -29.77 -11.14 5.95
N THR A 140 -31.04 -11.48 6.16
CA THR A 140 -32.13 -11.07 5.26
C THR A 140 -32.34 -9.56 5.41
N GLY A 141 -32.15 -8.80 4.34
CA GLY A 141 -32.37 -7.34 4.36
C GLY A 141 -33.85 -7.01 4.59
N GLY A 142 -34.21 -6.68 5.84
CA GLY A 142 -35.60 -6.47 6.25
C GLY A 142 -35.78 -6.43 7.76
N GLY A 143 -35.09 -5.52 8.44
CA GLY A 143 -35.20 -5.33 9.89
C GLY A 143 -34.07 -4.50 10.47
N THR A 144 -34.41 -3.46 11.22
CA THR A 144 -33.47 -2.53 11.88
C THR A 144 -32.52 -3.30 12.82
N PRO A 145 -31.18 -3.16 12.69
CA PRO A 145 -30.25 -4.02 13.42
C PRO A 145 -29.99 -3.57 14.87
N ALA A 146 -30.08 -4.52 15.80
CA ALA A 146 -29.46 -4.44 17.13
C ALA A 146 -27.93 -4.62 17.00
N PRO A 147 -27.11 -4.17 18.00
CA PRO A 147 -25.71 -3.84 17.75
C PRO A 147 -24.80 -5.06 17.55
N THR A 148 -24.10 -5.09 16.41
CA THR A 148 -22.92 -5.92 16.16
C THR A 148 -21.82 -5.60 17.16
N PRO A 149 -21.01 -6.56 17.64
CA PRO A 149 -19.77 -6.24 18.34
C PRO A 149 -18.91 -5.36 17.42
N SER A 150 -18.57 -4.16 17.89
CA SER A 150 -17.98 -3.14 17.03
C SER A 150 -16.73 -3.68 16.33
N PRO A 151 -16.58 -3.50 15.00
CA PRO A 151 -15.23 -3.50 14.44
C PRO A 151 -14.41 -2.50 15.26
N SER A 152 -13.16 -2.85 15.59
CA SER A 152 -12.22 -1.87 16.16
C SER A 152 -12.26 -0.66 15.23
N PRO A 153 -12.69 0.52 15.70
CA PRO A 153 -13.32 1.49 14.84
C PRO A 153 -12.35 1.89 13.75
N THR A 154 -12.67 1.55 12.49
CA THR A 154 -12.15 2.29 11.34
C THR A 154 -12.48 3.74 11.67
N PRO A 155 -11.48 4.61 11.92
CA PRO A 155 -11.75 5.94 12.42
C PRO A 155 -12.63 6.61 11.38
N THR A 156 -13.89 6.84 11.75
CA THR A 156 -14.75 7.71 10.95
C THR A 156 -14.12 9.08 11.09
N VAL A 157 -13.26 9.42 10.14
CA VAL A 157 -12.68 10.75 10.04
C VAL A 157 -13.83 11.67 9.66
N SER A 158 -14.53 12.12 10.69
CA SER A 158 -15.31 13.35 10.68
C SER A 158 -14.32 14.48 10.45
N GLY A 159 -14.03 14.73 9.18
CA GLY A 159 -13.03 15.68 8.74
C GLY A 159 -13.23 16.02 7.28
N SER A 160 -12.77 17.22 6.95
CA SER A 160 -12.62 17.73 5.60
C SER A 160 -11.86 16.76 4.70
N LEU A 161 -12.00 16.90 3.38
CA LEU A 161 -11.04 16.35 2.44
C LEU A 161 -9.60 16.76 2.86
N PRO A 162 -8.64 15.83 2.94
CA PRO A 162 -7.24 16.16 3.16
C PRO A 162 -6.70 16.92 1.94
N PHE A 163 -6.43 18.22 2.10
CA PHE A 163 -5.92 19.12 1.06
C PHE A 163 -4.60 19.76 1.48
N GLY A 164 -3.61 19.78 0.59
CA GLY A 164 -2.24 20.15 0.94
C GLY A 164 -1.27 20.16 -0.23
N LEU A 165 0.00 20.41 0.08
CA LEU A 165 1.10 20.34 -0.88
C LEU A 165 2.13 19.27 -0.48
N MET A 166 2.89 18.83 -1.47
CA MET A 166 4.14 18.13 -1.22
C MET A 166 5.18 19.15 -0.70
N HIS A 167 5.94 18.75 0.33
CA HIS A 167 6.99 19.54 0.98
C HIS A 167 6.51 20.82 1.70
N THR A 168 5.25 20.90 2.15
CA THR A 168 4.83 22.00 3.05
C THR A 168 5.78 22.11 4.26
N PRO A 169 6.31 23.31 4.57
CA PRO A 169 7.12 23.56 5.77
C PRO A 169 6.37 23.21 7.06
N ILE A 170 7.09 22.80 8.10
CA ILE A 170 6.51 22.31 9.37
C ILE A 170 5.91 23.43 10.23
N ASP A 171 6.42 24.64 10.06
CA ASP A 171 5.90 25.90 10.60
C ASP A 171 4.60 26.33 9.91
N GLU A 172 4.46 26.04 8.61
CA GLU A 172 3.20 26.20 7.85
C GLU A 172 2.17 25.07 8.13
N TYR A 173 2.43 24.12 9.02
CA TYR A 173 1.43 23.10 9.37
C TYR A 173 0.22 23.73 10.08
N GLY A 174 -0.93 23.73 9.40
CA GLY A 174 -2.19 24.37 9.80
C GLY A 174 -2.67 25.33 8.71
N GLY A 175 -3.51 26.29 9.11
CA GLY A 175 -4.02 27.34 8.19
C GLY A 175 -4.83 26.76 7.04
N SER A 176 -4.41 27.05 5.80
CA SER A 176 -5.08 26.59 4.57
C SER A 176 -4.81 25.13 4.22
N TRP A 177 -3.94 24.43 4.98
CA TRP A 177 -3.54 23.05 4.73
C TRP A 177 -4.13 22.10 5.77
N THR A 178 -4.79 21.03 5.30
CA THR A 178 -5.27 19.91 6.15
C THR A 178 -4.50 18.61 5.91
N THR A 179 -3.67 18.55 4.86
CA THR A 179 -2.66 17.50 4.68
C THR A 179 -1.30 18.06 4.23
N ALA A 180 -0.25 17.25 4.30
CA ALA A 180 1.01 17.48 3.61
C ALA A 180 1.61 16.14 3.17
N LEU A 181 2.23 16.10 1.99
CA LEU A 181 3.09 14.96 1.62
C LEU A 181 4.55 15.29 1.97
N VAL A 182 5.17 14.42 2.76
CA VAL A 182 6.54 14.60 3.23
C VAL A 182 7.41 13.38 3.00
N TYR A 183 8.62 13.64 2.52
CA TYR A 183 9.75 12.74 2.69
C TYR A 183 10.26 12.96 4.11
N SER A 184 10.53 11.87 4.83
CA SER A 184 11.04 11.93 6.19
C SER A 184 12.10 10.88 6.42
N THR A 185 12.69 10.92 7.61
CA THR A 185 13.45 9.82 8.20
C THR A 185 12.89 9.57 9.60
N PRO A 186 13.17 8.43 10.26
CA PRO A 186 12.66 8.16 11.60
C PRO A 186 12.98 9.27 12.62
N ALA A 187 14.17 9.90 12.49
CA ALA A 187 14.62 11.00 13.36
C ALA A 187 13.73 12.26 13.28
N TYR A 188 13.12 12.55 12.13
CA TYR A 188 12.28 13.73 11.94
C TYR A 188 10.78 13.44 11.92
N LEU A 189 10.38 12.21 11.61
CA LEU A 189 8.96 11.87 11.45
C LEU A 189 8.16 12.02 12.75
N GLY A 190 8.74 11.69 13.91
CA GLY A 190 8.07 11.82 15.20
C GLY A 190 7.63 13.25 15.51
N GLY A 191 8.53 14.22 15.35
CA GLY A 191 8.22 15.64 15.53
C GLY A 191 7.20 16.18 14.50
N ARG A 192 7.29 15.73 13.23
CA ARG A 192 6.32 16.08 12.19
C ARG A 192 4.93 15.54 12.50
N LEU A 193 4.81 14.29 12.97
CA LEU A 193 3.52 13.69 13.34
C LEU A 193 2.91 14.37 14.56
N ALA A 194 3.70 14.70 15.59
CA ALA A 194 3.24 15.44 16.75
C ALA A 194 2.73 16.84 16.37
N ARG A 195 3.46 17.57 15.53
CA ARG A 195 3.04 18.89 15.01
C ARG A 195 1.80 18.81 14.11
N ALA A 196 1.71 17.79 13.25
CA ALA A 196 0.54 17.59 12.41
C ALA A 196 -0.70 17.32 13.26
N GLN A 197 -0.60 16.43 14.25
CA GLN A 197 -1.67 16.14 15.21
C GLN A 197 -2.15 17.39 15.95
N SER A 198 -1.24 18.22 16.48
CA SER A 198 -1.62 19.42 17.25
C SER A 198 -2.30 20.49 16.39
N ASN A 199 -2.15 20.44 15.07
CA ASN A 199 -2.80 21.34 14.10
C ASN A 199 -3.94 20.65 13.32
N GLY A 200 -4.41 19.48 13.76
CA GLY A 200 -5.50 18.74 13.10
C GLY A 200 -5.16 18.21 11.69
N MET A 201 -3.89 18.22 11.31
CA MET A 201 -3.42 17.80 9.98
C MET A 201 -3.23 16.30 9.84
N LYS A 202 -3.25 15.89 8.57
CA LYS A 202 -2.94 14.57 8.06
C LYS A 202 -1.57 14.59 7.37
N LEU A 203 -0.79 13.53 7.48
CA LEU A 203 0.46 13.38 6.75
C LEU A 203 0.41 12.16 5.84
N ILE A 204 0.80 12.39 4.60
CA ILE A 204 1.17 11.34 3.64
C ILE A 204 2.70 11.25 3.68
N VAL A 205 3.24 10.07 3.95
CA VAL A 205 4.68 9.91 4.22
C VAL A 205 5.34 9.02 3.19
N VAL A 206 6.45 9.49 2.62
CA VAL A 206 7.40 8.67 1.84
C VAL A 206 8.45 8.12 2.79
N MET A 207 8.55 6.80 2.89
CA MET A 207 9.49 6.13 3.82
C MET A 207 10.79 5.65 3.15
N GLY A 208 10.87 5.68 1.82
CA GLY A 208 12.11 5.48 1.05
C GLY A 208 12.23 6.53 -0.06
N GLY A 209 13.23 7.41 0.05
CA GLY A 209 13.51 8.41 -0.99
C GLY A 209 14.12 7.76 -2.24
N THR A 210 13.92 8.37 -3.42
CA THR A 210 14.36 7.82 -4.72
C THR A 210 15.81 7.31 -4.72
N ASN A 211 16.76 8.12 -4.23
CA ASN A 211 18.18 7.77 -4.15
C ASN A 211 18.48 6.64 -3.15
N GLU A 212 17.63 6.43 -2.14
CA GLU A 212 17.76 5.37 -1.15
C GLU A 212 17.36 4.02 -1.76
N VAL A 213 16.38 4.01 -2.65
CA VAL A 213 15.70 2.80 -3.17
C VAL A 213 16.12 2.38 -4.58
N GLN A 214 17.03 3.12 -5.23
CA GLN A 214 17.62 2.75 -6.52
C GLN A 214 18.86 1.85 -6.36
N ASN A 215 19.08 0.96 -7.33
CA ASN A 215 20.35 0.26 -7.56
C ASN A 215 21.41 1.24 -8.10
N ALA A 216 22.67 0.79 -8.20
CA ALA A 216 23.77 1.61 -8.72
C ALA A 216 23.60 2.03 -10.20
N ASP A 217 22.78 1.31 -10.98
CA ASP A 217 22.40 1.64 -12.36
C ASP A 217 21.17 2.57 -12.47
N GLY A 218 20.61 3.01 -11.33
CA GLY A 218 19.41 3.85 -11.26
C GLY A 218 18.08 3.10 -11.38
N THR A 219 18.09 1.77 -11.56
CA THR A 219 16.84 0.97 -11.55
C THR A 219 16.28 0.83 -10.14
N PHE A 220 14.99 0.57 -9.99
CA PHE A 220 14.37 0.36 -8.67
C PHE A 220 14.86 -0.92 -7.97
N SER A 221 14.93 -0.90 -6.65
CA SER A 221 15.35 -2.02 -5.80
C SER A 221 14.38 -2.26 -4.65
N LEU A 222 13.53 -3.28 -4.78
CA LEU A 222 12.56 -3.66 -3.74
C LEU A 222 13.24 -3.95 -2.40
N THR A 223 14.42 -4.59 -2.41
CA THR A 223 15.20 -4.88 -1.20
C THR A 223 15.62 -3.60 -0.49
N ARG A 224 16.10 -2.58 -1.22
CA ARG A 224 16.48 -1.28 -0.63
C ARG A 224 15.27 -0.47 -0.17
N TRP A 225 14.14 -0.57 -0.87
CA TRP A 225 12.88 0.01 -0.43
C TRP A 225 12.41 -0.61 0.89
N LYS A 226 12.38 -1.94 1.00
CA LYS A 226 12.04 -2.64 2.25
C LYS A 226 12.96 -2.25 3.39
N ALA A 227 14.27 -2.24 3.16
CA ALA A 227 15.25 -1.77 4.15
C ALA A 227 15.01 -0.30 4.57
N SER A 228 14.59 0.57 3.65
CA SER A 228 14.27 1.97 3.97
C SER A 228 13.02 2.08 4.86
N VAL A 229 12.01 1.26 4.62
CA VAL A 229 10.77 1.15 5.42
C VAL A 229 11.04 0.50 6.79
N ASP A 230 11.95 -0.48 6.86
CA ASP A 230 12.26 -1.19 8.11
C ASP A 230 12.87 -0.28 9.18
N ARG A 231 13.53 0.81 8.78
CA ARG A 231 14.04 1.87 9.68
C ARG A 231 12.94 2.47 10.58
N TYR A 232 11.67 2.35 10.21
CA TYR A 232 10.53 2.89 10.94
C TYR A 232 9.86 1.87 11.87
N ARG A 233 10.23 0.58 11.85
CA ARG A 233 9.58 -0.48 12.66
C ARG A 233 9.64 -0.21 14.17
N SER A 234 10.70 0.42 14.66
CA SER A 234 10.87 0.78 16.07
C SER A 234 10.03 1.98 16.50
N MET A 235 9.40 2.70 15.56
CA MET A 235 8.56 3.86 15.87
C MET A 235 7.16 3.42 16.28
N SER A 236 6.64 4.01 17.37
CA SER A 236 5.26 3.81 17.82
C SER A 236 4.24 4.56 16.95
N LEU A 237 4.11 4.17 15.68
CA LEU A 237 3.25 4.83 14.70
C LEU A 237 1.75 4.50 14.87
N GLY A 238 1.42 3.39 15.53
CA GLY A 238 0.03 2.89 15.66
C GLY A 238 -0.97 3.95 16.13
N GLY A 239 -0.63 4.72 17.17
CA GLY A 239 -1.52 5.78 17.67
C GLY A 239 -1.77 6.92 16.67
N TYR A 240 -0.80 7.24 15.81
CA TYR A 240 -0.97 8.24 14.74
C TYR A 240 -1.78 7.70 13.57
N ILE A 241 -1.68 6.40 13.28
CA ILE A 241 -2.47 5.70 12.25
C ILE A 241 -3.93 5.61 12.70
N THR A 242 -4.20 5.14 13.92
CA THR A 242 -5.57 5.01 14.47
C THR A 242 -6.31 6.34 14.53
N ARG A 243 -5.61 7.46 14.77
CA ARG A 243 -6.20 8.81 14.72
C ARG A 243 -6.21 9.43 13.31
N GLY A 244 -5.67 8.73 12.31
CA GLY A 244 -5.57 9.20 10.93
C GLY A 244 -4.66 10.43 10.74
N THR A 245 -3.76 10.71 11.68
CA THR A 245 -2.69 11.73 11.54
C THR A 245 -1.61 11.22 10.61
N LEU A 246 -1.15 9.98 10.79
CA LEU A 246 -0.42 9.27 9.74
C LEU A 246 -1.49 8.66 8.82
N PHE A 247 -1.79 9.37 7.73
CA PHE A 247 -2.96 9.11 6.91
C PHE A 247 -2.70 8.10 5.80
N MET A 248 -1.49 8.08 5.24
CA MET A 248 -1.15 7.22 4.11
C MET A 248 0.37 7.04 3.97
N HIS A 249 0.79 5.84 3.60
CA HIS A 249 2.14 5.57 3.10
C HIS A 249 2.16 5.76 1.58
N TYR A 250 2.93 6.75 1.12
CA TYR A 250 3.25 6.91 -0.29
C TYR A 250 4.39 5.95 -0.64
N LEU A 251 4.05 4.86 -1.33
CA LEU A 251 4.97 3.76 -1.60
C LEU A 251 6.05 4.16 -2.60
N ILE A 252 5.66 4.80 -3.72
CA ILE A 252 6.54 5.03 -4.86
C ILE A 252 6.06 6.12 -5.82
N ASP A 253 7.02 6.79 -6.45
CA ASP A 253 6.82 7.85 -7.44
C ASP A 253 6.85 7.30 -8.88
N GLU A 254 5.84 7.61 -9.70
CA GLU A 254 5.77 7.28 -11.13
C GLU A 254 6.35 5.89 -11.52
N PRO A 255 5.81 4.77 -10.99
CA PRO A 255 6.36 3.43 -11.24
C PRO A 255 6.42 3.06 -12.73
N SER A 256 5.49 3.56 -13.57
CA SER A 256 5.52 3.35 -15.02
C SER A 256 6.53 4.24 -15.77
N CYS A 257 7.18 5.21 -15.13
CA CYS A 257 8.17 6.07 -15.78
C CYS A 257 9.52 5.36 -15.89
N ALA A 258 9.74 4.63 -16.99
CA ALA A 258 11.01 3.94 -17.23
C ALA A 258 12.23 4.91 -17.19
N ALA A 259 12.07 6.14 -17.67
CA ALA A 259 13.11 7.17 -17.61
C ALA A 259 13.46 7.63 -16.18
N CYS A 260 12.53 7.51 -15.24
CA CYS A 260 12.71 7.85 -13.82
C CYS A 260 13.44 6.73 -13.04
N TRP A 261 13.48 5.51 -13.59
CA TRP A 261 13.90 4.28 -12.93
C TRP A 261 14.95 3.51 -13.75
N GLY A 262 16.03 4.18 -14.16
CA GLY A 262 17.19 3.54 -14.80
C GLY A 262 16.90 2.93 -16.18
N GLY A 263 15.85 3.39 -16.88
CA GLY A 263 15.41 2.86 -18.16
C GLY A 263 14.43 1.69 -18.08
N LYS A 264 13.96 1.31 -16.88
CA LYS A 264 12.99 0.22 -16.67
C LYS A 264 11.84 0.68 -15.77
N SER A 265 10.59 0.50 -16.20
CA SER A 265 9.45 0.69 -15.30
C SER A 265 9.47 -0.33 -14.16
N ILE A 266 8.92 0.05 -13.02
CA ILE A 266 8.66 -0.86 -11.90
C ILE A 266 7.45 -1.72 -12.28
N ALA A 267 7.58 -3.05 -12.12
CA ALA A 267 6.50 -4.00 -12.39
C ALA A 267 5.33 -3.82 -11.40
N TRP A 268 4.10 -4.09 -11.82
CA TRP A 268 2.91 -3.83 -11.00
C TRP A 268 2.84 -4.72 -9.76
N GLU A 269 3.26 -5.98 -9.92
CA GLU A 269 3.44 -6.98 -8.87
C GLU A 269 4.45 -6.49 -7.81
N THR A 270 5.45 -5.69 -8.21
CA THR A 270 6.38 -5.06 -7.27
C THR A 270 5.72 -3.95 -6.46
N VAL A 271 4.83 -3.15 -7.09
CA VAL A 271 4.05 -2.12 -6.37
C VAL A 271 3.06 -2.76 -5.38
N GLU A 272 2.41 -3.85 -5.77
CA GLU A 272 1.51 -4.62 -4.90
C GLU A 272 2.27 -5.29 -3.74
N GLU A 273 3.47 -5.83 -4.01
CA GLU A 273 4.35 -6.38 -2.96
C GLU A 273 4.83 -5.30 -1.98
N MET A 274 5.05 -4.06 -2.44
CA MET A 274 5.36 -2.92 -1.57
C MET A 274 4.18 -2.58 -0.66
N ALA A 275 2.96 -2.57 -1.22
CA ALA A 275 1.74 -2.33 -0.46
C ALA A 275 1.50 -3.43 0.59
N ARG A 276 1.64 -4.70 0.19
CA ARG A 276 1.57 -5.87 1.08
C ARG A 276 2.60 -5.79 2.21
N TYR A 277 3.84 -5.42 1.88
CA TYR A 277 4.91 -5.29 2.86
C TYR A 277 4.61 -4.18 3.86
N SER A 278 4.18 -3.01 3.40
CA SER A 278 3.74 -1.91 4.28
C SER A 278 2.63 -2.36 5.25
N LYS A 279 1.59 -3.01 4.74
CA LYS A 279 0.48 -3.52 5.55
C LYS A 279 0.89 -4.64 6.51
N SER A 280 1.95 -5.40 6.22
CA SER A 280 2.49 -6.40 7.16
C SER A 280 3.11 -5.77 8.43
N ILE A 281 3.47 -4.48 8.36
CA ILE A 281 4.01 -3.70 9.50
C ILE A 281 2.91 -2.84 10.13
N TRP A 282 2.08 -2.22 9.28
CA TRP A 282 1.00 -1.32 9.70
C TRP A 282 -0.31 -1.66 8.97
N PRO A 283 -1.08 -2.67 9.43
CA PRO A 283 -2.26 -3.15 8.72
C PRO A 283 -3.33 -2.07 8.46
N GLY A 284 -3.47 -1.13 9.39
CA GLY A 284 -4.43 -0.01 9.30
C GLY A 284 -3.92 1.25 8.59
N LEU A 285 -2.73 1.24 8.00
CA LEU A 285 -2.20 2.38 7.25
C LEU A 285 -2.52 2.22 5.74
N PRO A 286 -3.32 3.11 5.14
CA PRO A 286 -3.54 3.14 3.70
C PRO A 286 -2.23 3.33 2.93
N THR A 287 -2.19 2.79 1.72
CA THR A 287 -1.04 2.79 0.82
C THR A 287 -1.43 3.31 -0.55
N ALA A 288 -0.55 4.10 -1.17
CA ALA A 288 -0.76 4.61 -2.52
C ALA A 288 0.54 4.71 -3.32
N ALA A 289 0.43 4.68 -4.64
CA ALA A 289 1.52 4.91 -5.58
C ALA A 289 1.17 6.06 -6.52
N ARG A 290 2.16 6.85 -6.97
CA ARG A 290 1.92 7.92 -7.96
C ARG A 290 1.79 7.39 -9.39
N SER A 291 0.71 6.65 -9.59
CA SER A 291 0.18 6.20 -10.86
C SER A 291 -1.33 6.42 -10.83
N ALA A 292 -1.89 6.93 -11.92
CA ALA A 292 -3.33 7.18 -12.00
C ALA A 292 -4.09 5.84 -12.10
N PRO A 293 -5.30 5.69 -11.53
CA PRO A 293 -6.08 4.45 -11.60
C PRO A 293 -6.22 3.87 -13.02
N SER A 294 -6.45 4.68 -14.05
CA SER A 294 -6.49 4.26 -15.47
C SER A 294 -5.20 3.56 -15.91
N LYS A 295 -4.06 3.95 -15.34
CA LYS A 295 -2.75 3.36 -15.59
C LYS A 295 -2.54 2.09 -14.77
N LEU A 296 -3.10 2.02 -13.56
CA LEU A 296 -3.08 0.83 -12.69
C LEU A 296 -3.99 -0.30 -13.21
N SER A 297 -5.06 0.01 -13.94
CA SER A 297 -5.88 -0.97 -14.71
C SER A 297 -5.11 -1.75 -15.79
N ASN A 298 -3.81 -1.49 -15.99
CA ASN A 298 -2.95 -2.28 -16.89
C ASN A 298 -2.20 -3.40 -16.15
N ALA A 299 -2.49 -3.64 -14.87
CA ALA A 299 -2.12 -4.86 -14.19
C ALA A 299 -2.99 -6.03 -14.67
N ASP A 300 -2.42 -7.23 -14.73
CA ASP A 300 -3.12 -8.48 -15.04
C ASP A 300 -3.72 -9.16 -13.79
N PHE A 301 -3.68 -8.47 -12.65
CA PHE A 301 -4.21 -8.90 -11.36
C PHE A 301 -5.06 -7.80 -10.70
N THR A 302 -5.98 -8.20 -9.83
CA THR A 302 -6.74 -7.27 -8.98
C THR A 302 -5.91 -6.84 -7.78
N TRP A 303 -5.80 -5.53 -7.55
CA TRP A 303 -5.14 -4.95 -6.39
C TRP A 303 -5.83 -5.42 -5.09
N ARG A 304 -5.04 -5.96 -4.15
CA ARG A 304 -5.51 -6.46 -2.85
C ARG A 304 -4.89 -5.71 -1.68
N TYR A 305 -3.68 -5.17 -1.88
CA TYR A 305 -2.94 -4.47 -0.84
C TYR A 305 -2.73 -2.99 -1.15
N LEU A 306 -2.64 -2.58 -2.42
CA LEU A 306 -2.68 -1.16 -2.78
C LEU A 306 -4.07 -0.59 -2.50
N ASP A 307 -4.18 0.47 -1.70
CA ASP A 307 -5.48 1.05 -1.34
C ASP A 307 -5.94 2.12 -2.35
N ALA A 308 -5.01 2.92 -2.89
CA ALA A 308 -5.35 4.04 -3.78
C ALA A 308 -4.34 4.28 -4.92
N GLY A 309 -4.89 4.68 -6.07
CA GLY A 309 -4.13 5.33 -7.16
C GLY A 309 -4.08 6.84 -6.96
N TRP A 310 -3.08 7.50 -7.57
CA TRP A 310 -2.91 8.95 -7.52
C TRP A 310 -2.88 9.53 -8.93
N ALA A 311 -3.95 10.24 -9.28
CA ALA A 311 -4.13 10.88 -10.58
C ALA A 311 -3.51 12.28 -10.62
N GLN A 312 -2.23 12.36 -10.97
CA GLN A 312 -1.53 13.64 -11.15
C GLN A 312 -1.98 14.33 -12.45
N TYR A 313 -2.71 15.44 -12.35
CA TYR A 313 -3.17 16.24 -13.47
C TYR A 313 -2.20 17.38 -13.84
N SER A 314 -2.11 17.62 -15.15
CA SER A 314 -1.59 18.82 -15.80
C SER A 314 -2.34 19.01 -17.12
N THR A 315 -2.43 20.23 -17.64
CA THR A 315 -3.35 20.59 -18.75
C THR A 315 -3.12 19.82 -20.06
N ARG A 316 -1.93 19.23 -20.26
CA ARG A 316 -1.66 18.31 -21.39
C ARG A 316 -2.51 17.02 -21.37
N LYS A 317 -3.23 16.75 -20.28
CA LYS A 317 -4.18 15.63 -20.15
C LYS A 317 -5.57 15.94 -20.73
N GLY A 318 -5.78 17.14 -21.30
CA GLY A 318 -7.06 17.55 -21.88
C GLY A 318 -7.94 18.25 -20.85
N ASP A 319 -9.26 18.10 -21.00
CA ASP A 319 -10.20 18.65 -20.04
C ASP A 319 -10.11 17.92 -18.68
N LEU A 320 -10.22 18.69 -17.60
CA LEU A 320 -10.11 18.16 -16.24
C LEU A 320 -11.28 17.27 -15.86
N ARG A 321 -12.52 17.59 -16.26
CA ARG A 321 -13.69 16.79 -15.88
C ARG A 321 -13.65 15.45 -16.59
N THR A 322 -13.39 15.44 -17.90
CA THR A 322 -13.18 14.19 -18.66
C THR A 322 -12.07 13.34 -18.04
N TYR A 323 -10.92 13.94 -17.71
CA TYR A 323 -9.84 13.22 -17.04
C TYR A 323 -10.23 12.68 -15.67
N LEU A 324 -10.90 13.49 -14.83
CA LEU A 324 -11.30 13.08 -13.49
C LEU A 324 -12.36 11.97 -13.53
N GLU A 325 -13.33 12.05 -14.44
CA GLU A 325 -14.36 11.04 -14.66
C GLU A 325 -13.76 9.70 -15.11
N GLU A 326 -12.76 9.71 -16.01
CA GLU A 326 -12.01 8.52 -16.42
C GLU A 326 -11.30 7.86 -15.23
N GLU A 327 -10.57 8.65 -14.43
CA GLU A 327 -9.81 8.15 -13.28
C GLU A 327 -10.71 7.69 -12.13
N VAL A 328 -11.86 8.33 -11.90
CA VAL A 328 -12.89 7.87 -10.96
C VAL A 328 -13.53 6.56 -11.43
N ALA A 329 -13.82 6.43 -12.72
CA ALA A 329 -14.36 5.20 -13.29
C ALA A 329 -13.35 4.04 -13.19
N ALA A 330 -12.06 4.31 -13.46
CA ALA A 330 -11.00 3.33 -13.27
C ALA A 330 -10.81 2.94 -11.80
N ALA A 331 -10.72 3.90 -10.89
CA ALA A 331 -10.61 3.66 -9.45
C ALA A 331 -11.71 2.70 -8.94
N ARG A 332 -12.97 2.93 -9.36
CA ARG A 332 -14.10 2.05 -9.01
C ARG A 332 -14.00 0.64 -9.60
N ARG A 333 -13.47 0.47 -10.82
CA ARG A 333 -13.27 -0.87 -11.41
C ARG A 333 -12.19 -1.67 -10.70
N GLU A 334 -11.10 -1.00 -10.32
CA GLU A 334 -9.94 -1.64 -9.68
C GLU A 334 -10.11 -1.89 -8.17
N GLY A 335 -11.19 -1.37 -7.55
CA GLY A 335 -11.33 -1.40 -6.10
C GLY A 335 -10.32 -0.47 -5.39
N LEU A 336 -9.99 0.67 -6.00
CA LEU A 336 -9.01 1.63 -5.50
C LEU A 336 -9.67 2.95 -5.08
N GLY A 337 -9.11 3.58 -4.04
CA GLY A 337 -9.31 4.99 -3.75
C GLY A 337 -8.60 5.90 -4.77
N LEU A 338 -8.99 7.17 -4.81
CA LEU A 338 -8.40 8.17 -5.71
C LEU A 338 -7.77 9.32 -4.92
N VAL A 339 -6.45 9.47 -5.02
CA VAL A 339 -5.77 10.72 -4.64
C VAL A 339 -5.70 11.63 -5.86
N GLY A 340 -6.29 12.83 -5.76
CA GLY A 340 -6.17 13.87 -6.77
C GLY A 340 -4.81 14.56 -6.66
N GLY A 341 -4.16 14.85 -7.79
CA GLY A 341 -2.91 15.60 -7.82
C GLY A 341 -2.95 16.78 -8.78
N LEU A 342 -2.42 17.94 -8.38
CA LEU A 342 -2.22 19.09 -9.28
C LEU A 342 -0.73 19.40 -9.45
N ASN A 343 -0.28 19.55 -10.70
CA ASN A 343 1.10 19.94 -10.97
C ASN A 343 1.20 21.46 -11.04
N LEU A 344 1.46 22.10 -9.90
CA LEU A 344 1.37 23.55 -9.73
C LEU A 344 2.50 24.29 -10.43
N LEU A 345 3.72 23.76 -10.37
CA LEU A 345 4.92 24.43 -10.89
C LEU A 345 5.18 24.12 -12.36
N ASP A 346 4.60 23.03 -12.87
CA ASP A 346 4.75 22.50 -14.23
C ASP A 346 3.34 22.28 -14.82
N GLY A 347 2.59 23.38 -14.99
CA GLY A 347 1.13 23.38 -15.20
C GLY A 347 0.63 22.60 -16.43
N SER A 348 1.46 22.56 -17.47
CA SER A 348 1.23 21.78 -18.71
C SER A 348 2.13 20.54 -18.82
N GLY A 349 2.93 20.23 -17.79
CA GLY A 349 3.98 19.20 -17.82
C GLY A 349 5.37 19.78 -17.53
N THR A 350 6.38 18.91 -17.46
CA THR A 350 7.75 19.25 -17.06
C THR A 350 8.35 20.39 -17.89
N TYR A 351 8.94 21.38 -17.22
CA TYR A 351 9.54 22.59 -17.79
C TYR A 351 8.54 23.52 -18.50
N THR A 352 7.27 23.51 -18.09
CA THR A 352 6.26 24.46 -18.60
C THR A 352 5.96 25.54 -17.57
N ALA A 353 5.15 26.54 -17.93
CA ALA A 353 4.75 27.57 -16.99
C ALA A 353 3.96 26.98 -15.80
N PRO A 354 4.13 27.53 -14.58
CA PRO A 354 3.26 27.19 -13.45
C PRO A 354 1.78 27.44 -13.75
N MET A 355 0.90 26.75 -13.01
CA MET A 355 -0.54 27.04 -13.05
C MET A 355 -0.80 28.47 -12.55
N SER A 356 -1.57 29.24 -13.32
CA SER A 356 -2.09 30.53 -12.86
C SER A 356 -3.05 30.39 -11.68
N ALA A 357 -3.31 31.48 -10.95
CA ALA A 357 -4.28 31.50 -9.85
C ALA A 357 -5.69 31.04 -10.28
N SER A 358 -6.11 31.42 -11.49
CA SER A 358 -7.39 30.99 -12.08
C SER A 358 -7.43 29.49 -12.35
N GLN A 359 -6.33 28.93 -12.90
CA GLN A 359 -6.20 27.48 -13.12
C GLN A 359 -6.17 26.70 -11.81
N LEU A 360 -5.39 27.12 -10.81
CA LEU A 360 -5.38 26.46 -9.50
C LEU A 360 -6.76 26.47 -8.84
N ARG A 361 -7.41 27.65 -8.78
CA ARG A 361 -8.76 27.77 -8.21
C ARG A 361 -9.73 26.84 -8.93
N THR A 362 -9.79 26.91 -10.26
CA THR A 362 -10.74 26.11 -11.06
C THR A 362 -10.46 24.62 -10.93
N PHE A 363 -9.21 24.20 -11.15
CA PHE A 363 -8.86 22.78 -11.19
C PHE A 363 -8.88 22.14 -9.79
N GLY A 364 -8.40 22.87 -8.78
CA GLY A 364 -8.42 22.42 -7.40
C GLY A 364 -9.82 22.33 -6.85
N SER A 365 -10.70 23.31 -7.11
CA SER A 365 -12.10 23.24 -6.66
C SER A 365 -12.87 22.10 -7.34
N ILE A 366 -12.64 21.83 -8.63
CA ILE A 366 -13.26 20.68 -9.32
C ILE A 366 -12.80 19.35 -8.70
N MET A 367 -11.50 19.15 -8.51
CA MET A 367 -10.97 17.93 -7.86
C MET A 367 -11.40 17.81 -6.39
N ALA A 368 -11.42 18.92 -5.65
CA ALA A 368 -11.77 18.90 -4.24
C ALA A 368 -13.26 18.60 -4.03
N ALA A 369 -14.13 19.07 -4.93
CA ALA A 369 -15.57 18.84 -4.84
C ALA A 369 -15.99 17.40 -5.18
N ASP A 370 -15.20 16.66 -5.97
CA ASP A 370 -15.56 15.31 -6.39
C ASP A 370 -15.61 14.34 -5.19
N PRO A 371 -16.72 13.60 -5.00
CA PRO A 371 -16.91 12.74 -3.83
C PRO A 371 -15.92 11.57 -3.76
N ALA A 372 -15.42 11.07 -4.89
CA ALA A 372 -14.52 9.92 -4.95
C ALA A 372 -13.05 10.25 -4.65
N VAL A 373 -12.64 11.53 -4.78
CA VAL A 373 -11.29 11.97 -4.41
C VAL A 373 -11.12 11.91 -2.89
N CYS A 374 -10.26 11.02 -2.39
CA CYS A 374 -10.07 10.78 -0.95
C CYS A 374 -9.00 11.68 -0.30
N ALA A 375 -8.12 12.27 -1.11
CA ALA A 375 -7.20 13.35 -0.75
C ALA A 375 -6.78 14.15 -1.99
N LEU A 376 -6.39 15.41 -1.82
CA LEU A 376 -5.91 16.28 -2.90
C LEU A 376 -4.55 16.88 -2.54
N VAL A 377 -3.52 16.65 -3.37
CA VAL A 377 -2.15 17.14 -3.10
C VAL A 377 -1.51 17.82 -4.31
N GLY A 378 -1.03 19.04 -4.12
CA GLY A 378 -0.25 19.75 -5.14
C GLY A 378 1.24 19.40 -5.13
N TRP A 379 1.84 19.16 -6.30
CA TRP A 379 3.29 19.22 -6.49
C TRP A 379 3.66 20.64 -6.97
N ARG A 380 4.29 21.48 -6.15
CA ARG A 380 4.65 21.31 -4.74
C ARG A 380 4.65 22.66 -4.03
N HIS A 381 4.95 22.68 -2.73
CA HIS A 381 5.22 23.93 -2.03
C HIS A 381 6.44 24.64 -2.62
N ASP A 382 6.25 25.92 -2.93
CA ASP A 382 7.28 26.86 -3.31
C ASP A 382 6.82 28.26 -2.88
N SER A 383 7.51 28.87 -1.93
CA SER A 383 7.11 30.16 -1.35
C SER A 383 7.09 31.29 -2.37
N ARG A 384 7.92 31.23 -3.44
CA ARG A 384 7.96 32.27 -4.48
C ARG A 384 6.73 32.18 -5.38
N PHE A 385 6.31 30.97 -5.74
CA PHE A 385 5.07 30.72 -6.46
C PHE A 385 3.85 31.12 -5.62
N LEU A 386 3.78 30.67 -4.37
CA LEU A 386 2.64 30.96 -3.48
C LEU A 386 2.50 32.45 -3.14
N ASN A 387 3.59 33.22 -3.17
CA ASN A 387 3.57 34.67 -2.97
C ASN A 387 3.25 35.48 -4.25
N GLN A 388 2.97 34.84 -5.39
CA GLN A 388 2.46 35.55 -6.58
C GLN A 388 1.02 36.05 -6.36
N THR A 389 0.66 37.15 -7.03
CA THR A 389 -0.65 37.78 -6.94
C THR A 389 -1.79 36.79 -7.15
N GLY A 390 -2.69 36.69 -6.17
CA GLY A 390 -3.86 35.82 -6.21
C GLY A 390 -3.60 34.35 -5.86
N MET A 391 -2.35 33.88 -5.74
CA MET A 391 -2.08 32.45 -5.52
C MET A 391 -2.55 31.94 -4.15
N ARG A 392 -2.35 32.70 -3.06
CA ARG A 392 -2.88 32.34 -1.73
C ARG A 392 -4.41 32.27 -1.72
N SER A 393 -5.09 33.25 -2.32
CA SER A 393 -6.55 33.24 -2.48
C SER A 393 -7.07 32.12 -3.39
N ALA A 394 -6.26 31.63 -4.34
CA ALA A 394 -6.59 30.44 -5.13
C ALA A 394 -6.48 29.17 -4.29
N VAL A 395 -5.42 29.02 -3.49
CA VAL A 395 -5.25 27.93 -2.51
C VAL A 395 -6.38 27.91 -1.48
N GLU A 396 -6.71 29.06 -0.90
CA GLU A 396 -7.77 29.20 0.11
C GLU A 396 -9.14 28.78 -0.45
N ALA A 397 -9.48 29.19 -1.67
CA ALA A 397 -10.71 28.76 -2.33
C ALA A 397 -10.79 27.23 -2.54
N VAL A 398 -9.66 26.55 -2.80
CA VAL A 398 -9.60 25.08 -2.87
C VAL A 398 -9.72 24.46 -1.48
N ALA A 399 -9.09 25.07 -0.47
CA ALA A 399 -9.21 24.65 0.93
C ALA A 399 -10.65 24.79 1.45
N ASP A 400 -11.39 25.81 1.03
CA ASP A 400 -12.80 26.00 1.39
C ASP A 400 -13.69 24.87 0.85
N VAL A 401 -13.50 24.48 -0.42
CA VAL A 401 -14.20 23.33 -1.02
C VAL A 401 -13.80 22.01 -0.36
N ALA A 402 -12.51 21.84 -0.04
CA ALA A 402 -12.04 20.68 0.70
C ALA A 402 -12.64 20.61 2.11
N ARG A 403 -12.83 21.75 2.78
CA ARG A 403 -13.44 21.87 4.12
C ARG A 403 -14.95 21.68 4.11
N SER A 404 -15.65 22.09 3.06
CA SER A 404 -17.12 22.00 3.00
C SER A 404 -17.65 20.58 2.80
N ARG A 405 -16.81 19.60 2.41
CA ARG A 405 -17.22 18.20 2.22
C ARG A 405 -16.55 17.24 3.20
N LYS A 406 -17.30 16.19 3.58
CA LYS A 406 -16.77 15.04 4.31
C LYS A 406 -15.76 14.31 3.42
N GLY A 407 -14.54 14.07 3.93
CA GLY A 407 -13.52 13.30 3.22
C GLY A 407 -13.97 11.86 2.94
N ALA A 408 -13.63 11.34 1.76
CA ALA A 408 -13.83 9.93 1.44
C ALA A 408 -12.73 9.05 2.05
N SER A 409 -13.01 7.75 2.21
CA SER A 409 -11.98 6.77 2.53
C SER A 409 -11.05 6.59 1.34
N CYS A 410 -9.74 6.53 1.57
CA CYS A 410 -8.78 6.06 0.56
C CYS A 410 -8.69 4.53 0.51
N VAL A 411 -9.32 3.82 1.44
CA VAL A 411 -9.47 2.37 1.43
C VAL A 411 -10.85 2.05 0.87
N VAL A 412 -10.90 1.33 -0.25
CA VAL A 412 -12.10 0.62 -0.69
C VAL A 412 -12.05 -0.76 -0.04
N GLY A 413 -13.13 -1.14 0.65
CA GLY A 413 -13.19 -2.35 1.48
C GLY A 413 -13.79 -3.56 0.77
#